data_AF-A0A7C2LN15-F1
#
_entry.id   AF-A0A7C2LN15-F1
#
_cell.length_a   1.000
_cell.length_b   1.000
_cell.length_c   1.000
_cell.angle_alpha   90.00
_cell.angle_beta   90.00
_cell.angle_gamma   90.00
#
_symmetry.space_group_name_H-M   'P 1'
#
loop_
_entity.id
_entity.type
_entity.pdbx_description
1 polymer ?
#
loop_
_entity_poly.entity_id
_entity_poly.type
_entity_poly.pdbx_seq_one_letter_code
_entity_poly.pdbx_strand_id
1 'polypeptide(L)' 'MNIQDSFLNQARRDRTTVKVHLVDGSDIEGKITAFDNFTLIITDEEQPQQYLIYKHSIATITPRGRVRWSNSTRPERPPE' A
#
# COMPACT_ATOMS: atom_id res chain seq x y z
N MET A 1 -12.89 -1.98 8.32
CA MET A 1 -11.66 -1.82 7.52
C MET A 1 -11.11 -0.45 7.82
N ASN A 2 -9.92 -0.37 8.45
CA ASN A 2 -9.33 0.93 8.77
C ASN A 2 -8.67 1.55 7.52
N ILE A 3 -8.13 2.76 7.66
CA ILE A 3 -7.53 3.49 6.54
C ILE A 3 -6.35 2.74 5.91
N GLN A 4 -5.51 2.13 6.75
CA GLN A 4 -4.34 1.36 6.36
C GLN A 4 -4.75 0.11 5.59
N ASP A 5 -5.68 -0.68 6.12
CA ASP A 5 -6.17 -1.91 5.48
C ASP A 5 -6.76 -1.61 4.10
N SER A 6 -7.54 -0.53 3.99
CA SER A 6 -8.18 -0.11 2.74
C SER A 6 -7.13 0.28 1.69
N PHE A 7 -6.14 1.08 2.08
CA PHE A 7 -5.05 1.47 1.19
C PHE A 7 -4.22 0.27 0.71
N LEU A 8 -3.74 -0.57 1.64
CA LEU A 8 -2.89 -1.72 1.33
C LEU A 8 -3.64 -2.78 0.52
N ASN A 9 -4.92 -3.01 0.81
CA ASN A 9 -5.74 -3.92 0.01
C ASN A 9 -6.00 -3.39 -1.39
N GLN A 10 -6.27 -2.09 -1.57
CA GLN A 10 -6.49 -1.54 -2.90
C GLN A 10 -5.22 -1.65 -3.75
N ALA A 11 -4.07 -1.25 -3.22
CA ALA A 11 -2.78 -1.38 -3.90
C ALA A 11 -2.45 -2.84 -4.26
N ARG A 12 -2.72 -3.79 -3.34
CA ARG A 12 -2.54 -5.23 -3.58
C ARG A 12 -3.47 -5.77 -4.68
N ARG A 13 -4.76 -5.43 -4.62
CA ARG A 13 -5.78 -5.91 -5.58
C ARG A 13 -5.51 -5.39 -6.98
N ASP A 14 -5.17 -4.11 -7.10
CA ASP A 14 -4.88 -3.46 -8.39
C ASP A 14 -3.49 -3.83 -8.92
N ARG A 15 -2.69 -4.56 -8.14
CA ARG A 15 -1.28 -4.86 -8.43
C ARG A 15 -0.50 -3.58 -8.72
N THR A 16 -0.79 -2.52 -7.97
CA THR A 16 -0.11 -1.24 -8.10
C THR A 16 1.32 -1.39 -7.58
N THR A 17 2.30 -1.03 -8.40
CA THR A 17 3.70 -0.89 -7.96
C THR A 17 3.77 0.18 -6.90
N VAL A 18 4.40 -0.11 -5.75
CA VAL A 18 4.61 0.83 -4.66
C VAL A 18 6.09 0.95 -4.38
N LYS A 19 6.49 2.16 -4.03
CA LYS A 19 7.77 2.45 -3.40
C LYS A 19 7.56 2.59 -1.90
N VAL A 20 8.26 1.79 -1.12
CA VAL A 20 8.28 1.82 0.35
C VAL A 20 9.56 2.49 0.77
N HIS A 21 9.43 3.64 1.42
CA HIS A 21 10.53 4.36 2.03
C HIS A 21 10.68 3.88 3.46
N LEU A 22 11.85 3.38 3.83
CA LEU A 22 12.17 2.95 5.19
C LEU A 22 12.69 4.11 6.04
N VAL A 23 12.61 3.94 7.36
CA VAL A 23 13.07 4.94 8.35
C VAL A 23 14.57 5.19 8.29
N ASP A 24 15.35 4.25 7.78
CA ASP A 24 16.80 4.38 7.58
C ASP A 24 17.17 5.13 6.29
N GLY A 25 16.16 5.54 5.50
CA GLY A 25 16.32 6.26 4.24
C GLY A 25 16.50 5.38 3.00
N SER A 26 16.46 4.05 3.14
CA SER A 26 16.47 3.14 2.00
C SER A 26 15.08 2.98 1.37
N ASP A 27 15.05 2.59 0.10
CA ASP A 27 13.81 2.37 -0.66
C ASP A 27 13.71 0.91 -1.10
N ILE A 28 12.50 0.35 -1.03
CA ILE A 28 12.13 -0.93 -1.65
C ILE A 28 11.00 -0.66 -2.63
N GLU A 29 11.10 -1.16 -3.86
CA GLU A 29 10.06 -1.02 -4.86
C GLU A 29 9.52 -2.38 -5.29
N GLY A 30 8.21 -2.48 -5.48
CA GLY A 30 7.58 -3.69 -6.00
C GLY A 30 6.09 -3.71 -5.76
N LYS A 31 5.49 -4.89 -5.88
CA LYS A 31 4.05 -5.10 -5.65
C LYS A 31 3.79 -5.69 -4.27
N ILE A 32 2.77 -5.16 -3.60
CA ILE A 32 2.28 -5.76 -2.35
C ILE A 32 1.64 -7.10 -2.67
N THR A 33 2.11 -8.18 -2.05
CA THR A 33 1.54 -9.53 -2.22
C THR A 33 0.74 -9.98 -1.02
N ALA A 34 1.15 -9.62 0.19
CA ALA A 34 0.44 -9.90 1.43
C ALA A 34 0.76 -8.85 2.50
N PHE A 35 -0.07 -8.78 3.54
CA PHE A 35 0.20 -7.99 4.75
C PHE A 35 -0.65 -8.50 5.90
N ASP A 36 -0.21 -8.21 7.11
CA ASP A 36 -0.98 -8.41 8.35
C ASP A 36 -0.92 -7.14 9.21
N ASN A 37 -1.18 -7.24 10.51
CA ASN A 37 -1.15 -6.10 11.42
C ASN A 37 0.24 -5.44 11.56
N PHE A 38 1.32 -6.19 11.39
CA PHE A 38 2.70 -5.75 11.68
C PHE A 38 3.67 -5.87 10.51
N THR A 39 3.33 -6.64 9.48
CA THR A 39 4.21 -6.93 8.35
C THR A 39 3.56 -6.62 7.00
N LEU A 40 4.42 -6.37 6.02
CA LEU A 40 4.09 -6.16 4.61
C LEU A 40 5.02 -7.04 3.77
N ILE A 41 4.48 -7.78 2.81
CA ILE A 41 5.29 -8.52 1.84
C ILE A 41 5.24 -7.78 0.51
N ILE A 42 6.44 -7.43 0.01
CA ILE A 42 6.64 -6.88 -1.33
C ILE A 42 7.39 -7.90 -2.18
N THR A 43 7.00 -7.98 -3.45
CA THR A 43 7.71 -8.77 -4.45
C THR A 43 8.20 -7.82 -5.54
N ASP A 44 9.51 -7.87 -5.80
CA ASP A 44 10.14 -7.13 -6.89
C ASP A 44 9.59 -7.64 -8.24
N GLU A 45 9.43 -6.71 -9.19
CA GLU A 45 8.86 -7.00 -10.51
C GLU A 45 9.89 -7.49 -11.52
N GLU A 46 11.16 -7.11 -11.37
CA GLU A 46 12.27 -7.49 -12.25
C GLU A 46 12.91 -8.80 -11.79
N GLN A 47 13.01 -9.00 -10.48
CA GLN A 47 13.54 -10.23 -9.87
C GLN A 47 12.50 -10.81 -8.89
N PRO A 48 12.24 -12.13 -8.87
CA PRO A 48 11.21 -12.74 -8.01
C PRO A 48 11.58 -12.77 -6.51
N GLN A 49 12.36 -11.80 -6.04
CA GLN A 49 12.74 -11.65 -4.64
C GLN A 49 11.55 -11.14 -3.83
N GLN A 50 11.33 -11.76 -2.67
CA GLN A 50 10.34 -11.32 -1.70
C GLN A 50 11.01 -10.62 -0.52
N TYR A 51 10.40 -9.53 -0.08
CA TYR A 51 10.80 -8.75 1.09
C TYR A 51 9.68 -8.80 2.11
N LEU A 52 9.96 -9.37 3.29
CA LEU A 52 9.10 -9.23 4.46
C LEU A 52 9.57 -8.01 5.26
N ILE A 53 8.75 -6.97 5.26
CA ILE A 53 9.06 -5.67 5.85
C ILE A 53 8.20 -5.49 7.10
N TYR A 54 8.83 -5.16 8.22
CA TYR A 54 8.10 -4.77 9.43
C TYR A 54 7.61 -3.33 9.31
N LYS A 55 6.34 -3.09 9.66
CA LYS A 55 5.71 -1.77 9.55
C LYS A 55 6.37 -0.68 10.40
N HIS A 56 7.05 -1.03 11.49
CA HIS A 56 7.79 -0.05 12.30
C HIS A 56 8.99 0.56 11.57
N SER A 57 9.51 -0.14 10.56
CA SER A 57 10.63 0.34 9.74
C SER A 57 10.15 1.13 8.53
N ILE A 58 8.84 1.23 8.27
CA ILE A 58 8.29 1.94 7.12
C ILE A 58 8.01 3.39 7.51
N ALA A 59 8.62 4.33 6.79
CA ALA A 59 8.33 5.74 6.90
C ALA A 59 7.11 6.12 6.04
N THR A 60 7.10 5.75 4.75
CA THR A 60 5.99 6.04 3.82
C THR A 60 5.82 4.96 2.76
N ILE A 61 4.62 4.89 2.16
CA ILE A 61 4.32 4.02 1.02
C ILE A 61 3.73 4.88 -0.10
N THR A 62 4.42 4.93 -1.24
CA THR A 62 4.07 5.77 -2.38
C THR A 62 3.70 4.90 -3.58
N PRO A 63 2.44 4.92 -4.06
CA PRO A 63 2.04 4.14 -5.23
C PRO A 63 2.48 4.82 -6.54
N ARG A 64 2.96 4.03 -7.51
CA ARG A 64 3.16 4.46 -8.91
C ARG A 64 1.81 4.52 -9.63
N GLY A 65 1.13 5.64 -9.41
CA GLY A 65 -0.22 5.90 -9.92
C GLY A 65 -1.20 6.17 -8.78
N ARG A 66 -2.35 6.78 -9.09
CA ARG A 66 -3.36 7.11 -8.07
C ARG A 66 -4.05 5.83 -7.61
N VAL A 67 -3.84 5.44 -6.35
CA VAL A 67 -4.73 4.49 -5.66
C VAL A 67 -6.10 5.16 -5.54
N ARG A 68 -7.10 4.63 -6.25
CA ARG A 68 -8.47 5.17 -6.23
C ARG A 68 -9.09 4.86 -4.87
N TRP A 69 -9.05 5.84 -3.98
CA TRP A 69 -9.74 5.77 -2.70
C TRP A 69 -11.25 5.95 -2.91
N SER A 70 -12.05 4.89 -2.86
CA SER A 70 -13.51 5.05 -2.76
C SER A 70 -13.87 5.31 -1.30
N ASN A 71 -13.91 6.58 -0.90
CA ASN A 71 -14.57 6.95 0.34
C ASN A 71 -16.08 6.77 0.13
N SER A 72 -16.63 5.59 0.42
CA SER A 72 -18.09 5.34 0.35
C SER A 72 -18.90 6.08 1.43
N THR A 73 -18.40 7.22 1.92
CA THR A 73 -19.04 8.08 2.92
C THR A 73 -18.98 9.54 2.50
N ARG A 74 -19.33 9.85 1.25
CA ARG A 74 -20.02 11.12 0.99
C ARG A 74 -21.51 10.85 1.20
N PRO A 75 -22.15 11.34 2.28
CA PRO A 75 -23.60 11.38 2.30
C PRO A 75 -24.03 12.19 1.08
N GLU A 76 -24.92 11.62 0.25
CA GLU A 76 -25.56 12.37 -0.82
C GLU A 76 -26.18 13.63 -0.20
N ARG A 77 -25.82 14.80 -0.71
CA ARG A 77 -26.53 16.03 -0.32
C ARG A 77 -27.96 15.87 -0.82
N PRO A 78 -28.99 16.14 0.00
CA PRO A 78 -30.36 16.12 -0.48
C PRO A 78 -30.49 17.10 -1.66
N PRO A 79 -31.29 16.78 -2.69
CA PRO A 79 -31.62 17.75 -3.72
C PRO A 79 -32.33 18.95 -3.07
N GLU A 80 -31.97 20.16 -3.53
CA GLU A 80 -32.63 21.42 -3.15
C GLU A 80 -34.14 21.39 -3.42
#